data_AF-A0A6V8PJT1-F1
#
_entry.id   AF-A0A6V8PJT1-F1
#
_cell.length_a   1.000
_cell.length_b   1.000
_cell.length_c   1.000
_cell.angle_alpha   90.00
_cell.angle_beta   90.00
_cell.angle_gamma   90.00
#
_symmetry.space_group_name_H-M   'P 1'
#
loop_
_entity.id
_entity.type
_entity.pdbx_description
1 polymer ?
#
loop_
_entity_poly.entity_id
_entity_poly.type
_entity_poly.pdbx_seq_one_letter_code
_entity_poly.pdbx_strand_id
1 'polypeptide(L)'
;MEKVYTPVQDEEISHVIRRRLFSEVNEKEARNTIEEFLDYAEREKILPEGVEKVKYRERFVQSFPFQPEVIDVLYKRWGSFPTFQRTRGVLRILALIVHSLKDSKNSFIRLGDFDLKNDEIKMELIKHIGQEYNGIIAADITSRDAGAKKVDRSLGDAYSPFSFGTKSANVIFMSSFSGGPERGAGINEGVQKLRAFCPRWGITPT
;
A
#
# COMPACT_ATOMS: atom_id res chain seq x y z
N MET A 1 23.70 4.27 15.02
CA MET A 1 22.75 4.17 16.14
C MET A 1 21.52 4.97 15.74
N GLU A 2 20.30 4.46 15.63
CA GLU A 2 19.64 3.24 16.13
C GLU A 2 18.67 2.71 15.07
N LYS A 3 18.67 1.40 14.79
CA LYS A 3 17.54 0.71 14.16
C LYS A 3 16.75 0.06 15.28
N VAL A 4 15.72 0.74 15.77
CA VAL A 4 14.73 0.10 16.64
C VAL A 4 13.75 -0.63 15.73
N TYR A 5 14.08 -1.86 15.36
CA TYR A 5 13.09 -2.80 14.86
C TYR A 5 12.45 -3.41 16.11
N THR A 6 11.19 -3.10 16.39
CA THR A 6 10.40 -3.83 17.40
C THR A 6 9.43 -4.77 16.66
N PRO A 7 9.91 -5.88 16.07
CA PRO A 7 9.10 -6.76 15.23
C PRO A 7 7.92 -7.39 16.00
N VAL A 8 8.05 -7.56 17.31
CA VAL A 8 7.07 -8.27 18.15
C VAL A 8 5.71 -7.55 18.21
N GLN A 9 5.68 -6.21 18.21
CA GLN A 9 4.40 -5.47 18.23
C GLN A 9 3.69 -5.46 16.86
N ASP A 10 4.45 -5.47 15.76
CA ASP A 10 3.90 -5.36 14.41
C ASP A 10 3.19 -6.65 13.97
N GLU A 11 3.73 -7.80 14.37
CA GLU A 11 3.19 -9.14 14.09
C GLU A 11 1.84 -9.33 14.80
N GLU A 12 1.76 -8.96 16.09
CA GLU A 12 0.51 -8.99 16.85
C GLU A 12 -0.57 -8.08 16.25
N ILE A 13 -0.19 -6.89 15.79
CA ILE A 13 -1.15 -5.93 15.22
C ILE A 13 -1.72 -6.43 13.90
N SER A 14 -0.91 -7.05 13.04
CA SER A 14 -1.37 -7.61 11.77
C SER A 14 -2.46 -8.65 11.99
N HIS A 15 -2.27 -9.55 12.96
CA HIS A 15 -3.28 -10.53 13.37
C HIS A 15 -4.56 -9.89 13.91
N VAL A 16 -4.44 -8.86 14.76
CA VAL A 16 -5.61 -8.15 15.31
C VAL A 16 -6.41 -7.47 14.21
N ILE A 17 -5.75 -6.82 13.25
CA ILE A 17 -6.40 -6.16 12.11
C ILE A 17 -7.16 -7.18 11.28
N ARG A 18 -6.49 -8.27 10.89
CA ARG A 18 -7.09 -9.34 10.09
C ARG A 18 -8.35 -9.90 10.74
N ARG A 19 -8.28 -10.25 12.04
CA ARG A 19 -9.41 -10.83 12.79
C ARG A 19 -10.58 -9.88 12.99
N ARG A 20 -10.34 -8.57 13.02
CA ARG A 20 -11.41 -7.55 13.17
C ARG A 20 -12.10 -7.22 11.86
N LEU A 21 -11.38 -7.28 10.74
CA LEU A 21 -11.92 -6.95 9.43
C LEU A 21 -12.56 -8.14 8.71
N PHE A 22 -12.07 -9.35 8.97
CA PHE A 22 -12.52 -10.57 8.29
C PHE A 22 -12.93 -11.62 9.30
N SER A 23 -14.11 -12.23 9.09
CA SER A 23 -14.59 -13.36 9.88
C SER A 23 -13.82 -14.64 9.56
N GLU A 24 -13.49 -14.83 8.29
CA GLU A 24 -12.76 -15.99 7.79
C GLU A 24 -11.94 -15.58 6.56
N VAL A 25 -10.82 -16.28 6.34
CA VAL A 25 -9.97 -16.14 5.16
C VAL A 25 -9.58 -17.55 4.72
N ASN A 26 -9.65 -17.82 3.42
CA ASN A 26 -9.22 -19.09 2.86
C ASN A 26 -7.68 -19.22 2.93
N GLU A 27 -7.18 -19.90 3.96
CA GLU A 27 -5.74 -20.07 4.21
C GLU A 27 -4.99 -20.75 3.05
N LYS A 28 -5.66 -21.66 2.33
CA LYS A 28 -5.05 -22.36 1.20
C LYS A 28 -4.84 -21.41 0.03
N GLU A 29 -5.86 -20.61 -0.29
CA GLU A 29 -5.78 -19.59 -1.34
C GLU A 29 -4.81 -18.47 -0.98
N ALA A 30 -4.81 -18.04 0.28
CA ALA A 30 -3.84 -17.06 0.80
C ALA A 30 -2.41 -17.55 0.59
N ARG A 31 -2.11 -18.79 0.99
CA ARG A 31 -0.77 -19.38 0.82
C ARG A 31 -0.37 -19.47 -0.65
N ASN A 32 -1.25 -19.96 -1.52
CA ASN A 32 -0.95 -20.04 -2.96
C ASN A 32 -0.67 -18.66 -3.56
N THR A 33 -1.49 -17.67 -3.22
CA THR A 33 -1.33 -16.28 -3.69
C THR A 33 -0.01 -15.67 -3.20
N ILE A 34 0.35 -15.91 -1.94
CA ILE A 34 1.59 -15.40 -1.35
C ILE A 34 2.81 -16.05 -2.01
N GLU A 35 2.83 -17.37 -2.21
CA GLU A 35 3.94 -18.04 -2.89
C GLU A 35 4.09 -17.57 -4.34
N GLU A 36 3.00 -17.46 -5.10
CA GLU A 36 3.03 -16.96 -6.47
C GLU A 36 3.63 -15.54 -6.54
N PHE A 37 3.22 -14.67 -5.63
CA PHE A 37 3.78 -13.33 -5.53
C PHE A 37 5.26 -13.36 -5.15
N LEU A 38 5.66 -14.18 -4.17
CA LEU A 38 7.04 -14.26 -3.69
C LEU A 38 7.99 -14.80 -4.75
N ASP A 39 7.57 -15.80 -5.52
CA ASP A 39 8.35 -16.37 -6.63
C ASP A 39 8.51 -15.37 -7.76
N TYR A 40 7.44 -14.64 -8.10
CA TYR A 40 7.54 -13.49 -9.00
C TYR A 40 8.50 -12.44 -8.44
N ALA A 41 8.39 -12.12 -7.16
CA ALA A 41 9.15 -11.05 -6.54
C ALA A 41 10.66 -11.33 -6.45
N GLU A 42 11.01 -12.59 -6.22
CA GLU A 42 12.39 -13.06 -6.23
C GLU A 42 12.98 -13.01 -7.65
N ARG A 43 12.22 -13.50 -8.66
CA ARG A 43 12.67 -13.50 -10.06
C ARG A 43 12.94 -12.07 -10.57
N GLU A 44 12.07 -11.12 -10.23
CA GLU A 44 12.20 -9.73 -10.68
C GLU A 44 13.06 -8.86 -9.74
N LYS A 45 13.61 -9.45 -8.66
CA LYS A 45 14.44 -8.76 -7.65
C LYS A 45 13.76 -7.52 -7.06
N ILE A 46 12.49 -7.66 -6.71
CA ILE A 46 11.64 -6.58 -6.17
C ILE A 46 11.37 -6.73 -4.67
N LEU A 47 11.87 -7.80 -4.05
CA LEU A 47 11.82 -7.94 -2.59
C LEU A 47 12.58 -6.76 -1.94
N PRO A 48 12.09 -6.23 -0.81
CA PRO A 48 12.77 -5.15 -0.10
C PRO A 48 14.20 -5.52 0.27
N GLU A 49 15.13 -4.59 0.09
CA GLU A 49 16.54 -4.81 0.43
C GLU A 49 16.72 -5.20 1.90
N GLY A 50 17.48 -6.28 2.13
CA GLY A 50 17.77 -6.77 3.47
C GLY A 50 16.62 -7.51 4.15
N VAL A 51 15.52 -7.80 3.45
CA VAL A 51 14.45 -8.66 3.96
C VAL A 51 14.54 -10.05 3.34
N GLU A 52 14.67 -11.06 4.18
CA GLU A 52 14.68 -12.46 3.75
C GLU A 52 13.28 -12.90 3.25
N LYS A 53 13.24 -13.68 2.16
CA LYS A 53 11.99 -14.21 1.57
C LYS A 53 11.13 -14.93 2.62
N VAL A 54 11.75 -15.73 3.48
CA VAL A 54 11.07 -16.47 4.56
C VAL A 54 10.38 -15.52 5.53
N LYS A 55 11.09 -14.49 6.00
CA LYS A 55 10.54 -13.48 6.90
C LYS A 55 9.44 -12.65 6.24
N TYR A 56 9.58 -12.32 4.97
CA TYR A 56 8.53 -11.62 4.22
C TYR A 56 7.25 -12.47 4.11
N ARG A 57 7.41 -13.77 3.80
CA ARG A 57 6.30 -14.74 3.75
C ARG A 57 5.53 -14.76 5.06
N GLU A 58 6.23 -14.91 6.19
CA GLU A 58 5.60 -14.94 7.51
C GLU A 58 4.77 -13.69 7.76
N ARG A 59 5.35 -12.50 7.53
CA ARG A 59 4.63 -11.23 7.68
C ARG A 59 3.40 -11.15 6.78
N PHE A 60 3.51 -11.60 5.54
CA PHE A 60 2.39 -11.56 4.59
C PHE A 60 1.27 -12.52 4.98
N VAL A 61 1.59 -13.72 5.48
CA VAL A 61 0.57 -14.65 6.01
C VAL A 61 -0.21 -14.01 7.17
N GLN A 62 0.47 -13.29 8.05
CA GLN A 62 -0.16 -12.61 9.18
C GLN A 62 -1.03 -11.42 8.75
N SER A 63 -0.65 -10.70 7.70
CA SER A 63 -1.35 -9.50 7.23
C SER A 63 -2.37 -9.76 6.12
N PHE A 64 -2.42 -10.97 5.53
CA PHE A 64 -3.32 -11.28 4.41
C PHE A 64 -4.79 -10.93 4.74
N PRO A 65 -5.54 -10.25 3.84
CA PRO A 65 -5.25 -9.99 2.42
C PRO A 65 -4.47 -8.68 2.15
N PHE A 66 -3.85 -8.06 3.14
CA PHE A 66 -3.02 -6.86 2.96
C PHE A 66 -1.56 -7.24 2.74
N GLN A 67 -0.91 -6.60 1.77
CA GLN A 67 0.54 -6.65 1.63
C GLN A 67 1.22 -6.06 2.89
N PRO A 68 2.34 -6.60 3.40
CA PRO A 68 2.95 -6.12 4.65
C PRO A 68 3.19 -4.61 4.72
N GLU A 69 3.54 -3.98 3.59
CA GLU A 69 3.79 -2.53 3.51
C GLU A 69 2.55 -1.69 3.77
N VAL A 70 1.34 -2.23 3.51
CA VAL A 70 0.08 -1.56 3.83
C VAL A 70 -0.02 -1.32 5.34
N ILE A 71 0.27 -2.37 6.12
CA ILE A 71 0.24 -2.31 7.58
C ILE A 71 1.36 -1.41 8.09
N ASP A 72 2.57 -1.55 7.56
CA ASP A 72 3.72 -0.72 7.95
C ASP A 72 3.43 0.76 7.76
N VAL A 73 2.95 1.16 6.58
CA VAL A 73 2.68 2.56 6.27
C VAL A 73 1.55 3.10 7.16
N LEU A 74 0.44 2.38 7.27
CA LEU A 74 -0.69 2.87 8.08
C LEU A 74 -0.37 2.91 9.58
N TYR A 75 0.34 1.91 10.11
CA TYR A 75 0.58 1.81 11.55
C TYR A 75 1.80 2.62 12.02
N LYS A 76 2.91 2.60 11.26
CA LYS A 76 4.16 3.28 11.64
C LYS A 76 4.17 4.73 11.17
N ARG A 77 3.81 4.98 9.91
CA ARG A 77 3.84 6.33 9.34
C ARG A 77 2.60 7.12 9.73
N TRP A 78 1.41 6.67 9.33
CA TRP A 78 0.17 7.39 9.64
C TRP A 78 -0.19 7.31 11.14
N GLY A 79 0.12 6.19 11.78
CA GLY A 79 -0.06 6.03 13.23
C GLY A 79 0.89 6.85 14.12
N SER A 80 1.84 7.59 13.54
CA SER A 80 2.69 8.52 14.29
C SER A 80 2.08 9.93 14.43
N PHE A 81 1.03 10.26 13.66
CA PHE A 81 0.32 11.53 13.83
C PHE A 81 -0.43 11.55 15.18
N PRO A 82 -0.28 12.60 16.01
CA PRO A 82 -0.98 12.68 17.31
C PRO A 82 -2.51 12.67 17.18
N THR A 83 -3.04 13.19 16.07
CA THR A 83 -4.47 13.19 15.77
C THR A 83 -4.98 11.83 15.29
N PHE A 84 -4.08 10.92 14.89
CA PHE A 84 -4.41 9.60 14.35
C PHE A 84 -4.50 8.57 15.47
N GLN A 85 -5.72 8.10 15.74
CA GLN A 85 -5.95 7.03 16.72
C GLN A 85 -5.42 5.69 16.19
N ARG A 86 -4.12 5.43 16.33
CA ARG A 86 -3.37 4.33 15.70
C ARG A 86 -4.21 3.10 15.34
N THR A 87 -4.69 2.30 16.30
CA THR A 87 -5.46 1.08 15.99
C THR A 87 -6.83 1.35 15.33
N ARG A 88 -7.58 2.35 15.82
CA ARG A 88 -8.94 2.65 15.32
C ARG A 88 -8.92 3.29 13.94
N GLY A 89 -7.99 4.21 13.70
CA GLY A 89 -7.78 4.87 12.42
C GLY A 89 -7.34 3.89 11.35
N VAL A 90 -6.40 2.99 11.66
CA VAL A 90 -6.00 1.92 10.71
C VAL A 90 -7.19 1.05 10.34
N LEU A 91 -7.94 0.54 11.32
CA LEU A 91 -9.12 -0.30 11.05
C LEU A 91 -10.18 0.43 10.23
N ARG A 92 -10.41 1.72 10.52
CA ARG A 92 -11.39 2.54 9.79
C ARG A 92 -11.00 2.73 8.33
N ILE A 93 -9.75 3.11 8.06
CA ILE A 93 -9.23 3.26 6.69
C ILE A 93 -9.30 1.93 5.94
N LEU A 94 -8.81 0.85 6.56
CA LEU A 94 -8.80 -0.47 5.92
C LEU A 94 -10.21 -0.99 5.64
N ALA A 95 -11.18 -0.75 6.53
CA ALA A 95 -12.57 -1.12 6.29
C ALA A 95 -13.15 -0.40 5.05
N LEU A 96 -12.88 0.91 4.90
CA LEU A 96 -13.30 1.67 3.72
C LEU A 96 -12.67 1.13 2.44
N ILE A 97 -11.38 0.78 2.48
CA ILE A 97 -10.66 0.23 1.31
C ILE A 97 -11.22 -1.13 0.93
N VAL A 98 -11.37 -2.04 1.89
CA VAL A 98 -11.96 -3.37 1.66
C VAL A 98 -13.36 -3.22 1.05
N HIS A 99 -14.16 -2.28 1.56
CA HIS A 99 -15.47 -2.00 0.98
C HIS A 99 -15.40 -1.49 -0.46
N SER A 100 -14.48 -0.56 -0.76
CA SER A 100 -14.30 -0.02 -2.12
C SER A 100 -13.79 -1.06 -3.13
N LEU A 101 -13.10 -2.09 -2.65
CA LEU A 101 -12.48 -3.13 -3.48
C LEU A 101 -13.28 -4.44 -3.51
N LYS A 102 -14.50 -4.48 -2.98
CA LYS A 102 -15.31 -5.71 -2.88
C LYS A 102 -15.53 -6.43 -4.23
N ASP A 103 -15.62 -5.67 -5.32
CA ASP A 103 -15.85 -6.19 -6.68
C ASP A 103 -14.54 -6.29 -7.50
N SER A 104 -13.40 -6.04 -6.86
CA SER A 104 -12.07 -6.11 -7.49
C SER A 104 -11.65 -7.56 -7.72
N LYS A 105 -10.88 -7.78 -8.79
CA LYS A 105 -10.24 -9.07 -9.08
C LYS A 105 -8.86 -9.23 -8.45
N ASN A 106 -8.45 -8.28 -7.60
CA ASN A 106 -7.15 -8.32 -6.95
C ASN A 106 -7.12 -9.43 -5.88
N SER A 107 -6.14 -10.34 -5.95
CA SER A 107 -5.97 -11.39 -4.94
C SER A 107 -5.53 -10.88 -3.56
N PHE A 108 -4.94 -9.69 -3.51
CA PHE A 108 -4.52 -9.01 -2.28
C PHE A 108 -4.49 -7.49 -2.49
N ILE A 109 -4.50 -6.75 -1.37
CA ILE A 109 -4.59 -5.29 -1.34
C ILE A 109 -3.20 -4.68 -1.17
N ARG A 110 -2.87 -3.73 -2.05
CA ARG A 110 -1.62 -2.95 -2.03
C ARG A 110 -1.91 -1.49 -1.71
N LEU A 111 -0.87 -0.74 -1.32
CA LEU A 111 -0.98 0.71 -1.14
C LEU A 111 -1.47 1.45 -2.39
N GLY A 112 -1.11 0.96 -3.58
CA GLY A 112 -1.55 1.54 -4.85
C GLY A 112 -3.04 1.39 -5.14
N ASP A 113 -3.72 0.44 -4.47
CA ASP A 113 -5.15 0.18 -4.68
C ASP A 113 -6.06 1.12 -3.85
N PHE A 114 -5.47 2.06 -3.10
CA PHE A 114 -6.22 3.02 -2.29
C PHE A 114 -6.85 4.05 -3.21
N ASP A 115 -8.17 3.98 -3.42
CA ASP A 115 -8.84 4.91 -4.31
C ASP A 115 -9.06 6.28 -3.65
N LEU A 116 -8.13 7.21 -3.88
CA LEU A 116 -8.22 8.58 -3.39
C LEU A 116 -9.31 9.42 -4.08
N LYS A 117 -10.01 8.89 -5.09
CA LYS A 117 -11.25 9.51 -5.59
C LYS A 117 -12.44 9.27 -4.66
N ASN A 118 -12.40 8.22 -3.84
CA ASN A 118 -13.40 7.99 -2.83
C ASN A 118 -13.26 9.05 -1.72
N ASP A 119 -14.28 9.89 -1.58
CA ASP A 119 -14.25 11.00 -0.64
C ASP A 119 -14.14 10.54 0.81
N GLU A 120 -14.70 9.39 1.19
CA GLU A 120 -14.58 8.87 2.55
C GLU A 120 -13.13 8.49 2.89
N ILE A 121 -12.44 7.79 1.97
CA ILE A 121 -11.04 7.42 2.13
C ILE A 121 -10.16 8.68 2.17
N LYS A 122 -10.39 9.60 1.24
CA LYS A 122 -9.63 10.85 1.13
C LYS A 122 -9.80 11.71 2.38
N MET A 123 -11.02 11.94 2.85
CA MET A 123 -11.29 12.75 4.05
C MET A 123 -10.67 12.14 5.32
N GLU A 124 -10.68 10.81 5.43
CA GLU A 124 -10.08 10.09 6.55
C GLU A 124 -8.56 10.31 6.64
N LEU A 125 -7.88 10.51 5.50
CA LEU A 125 -6.46 10.84 5.45
C LEU A 125 -6.22 12.35 5.65
N ILE A 126 -6.99 13.19 4.96
CA ILE A 126 -6.84 14.66 4.95
C ILE A 126 -6.99 15.27 6.34
N LYS A 127 -7.86 14.72 7.19
CA LYS A 127 -8.04 15.22 8.57
C LYS A 127 -6.76 15.20 9.41
N HIS A 128 -5.75 14.43 9.01
CA HIS A 128 -4.47 14.32 9.71
C HIS A 128 -3.36 15.17 9.10
N ILE A 129 -3.42 15.43 7.79
CA ILE A 129 -2.36 16.12 7.05
C ILE A 129 -2.70 17.56 6.71
N GLY A 130 -3.99 17.95 6.73
CA GLY A 130 -4.44 19.31 6.42
C GLY A 130 -5.25 19.40 5.13
N GLN A 131 -6.18 20.36 5.07
CA GLN A 131 -7.12 20.56 3.95
C GLN A 131 -6.43 21.04 2.66
N GLU A 132 -5.26 21.64 2.77
CA GLU A 132 -4.42 22.08 1.66
C GLU A 132 -4.06 20.93 0.71
N TYR A 133 -4.00 19.70 1.21
CA TYR A 133 -3.67 18.52 0.41
C TYR A 133 -4.80 18.08 -0.53
N ASN A 134 -6.03 18.61 -0.39
CA ASN A 134 -7.09 18.38 -1.37
C ASN A 134 -6.67 18.82 -2.78
N GLY A 135 -6.06 20.00 -2.90
CA GLY A 135 -5.61 20.54 -4.18
C GLY A 135 -4.47 19.72 -4.79
N ILE A 136 -3.57 19.20 -3.95
CA ILE A 136 -2.44 18.36 -4.38
C ILE A 136 -2.95 17.00 -4.87
N ILE A 137 -3.81 16.34 -4.10
CA ILE A 137 -4.43 15.07 -4.52
C ILE A 137 -5.20 15.23 -5.83
N ALA A 138 -5.91 16.36 -5.98
CA ALA A 138 -6.60 16.69 -7.23
C ALA A 138 -5.62 16.82 -8.40
N ALA A 139 -4.60 17.67 -8.28
CA ALA A 139 -3.64 17.96 -9.34
C ALA A 139 -2.76 16.76 -9.70
N ASP A 140 -2.38 15.93 -8.75
CA ASP A 140 -1.41 14.85 -8.98
C ASP A 140 -2.08 13.51 -9.29
N ILE A 141 -3.28 13.25 -8.74
CA ILE A 141 -3.88 11.89 -8.72
C ILE A 141 -5.28 11.85 -9.34
N THR A 142 -6.22 12.66 -8.84
CA THR A 142 -7.65 12.40 -9.06
C THR A 142 -8.27 13.14 -10.24
N SER A 143 -7.81 14.37 -10.55
CA SER A 143 -8.36 15.18 -11.64
C SER A 143 -8.15 14.53 -13.02
N ARG A 144 -8.95 14.90 -14.01
CA ARG A 144 -8.88 14.31 -15.36
C ARG A 144 -7.53 14.60 -16.04
N ASP A 145 -7.00 15.78 -15.79
CA ASP A 145 -5.73 16.32 -16.26
C ASP A 145 -4.58 16.11 -15.27
N ALA A 146 -4.80 15.30 -14.22
CA ALA A 146 -3.82 15.05 -13.20
C ALA A 146 -2.55 14.37 -13.75
N GLY A 147 -1.41 14.60 -13.09
CA GLY A 147 -0.11 14.04 -13.47
C GLY A 147 -0.17 12.51 -13.65
N ALA A 148 -0.74 11.80 -12.68
CA ALA A 148 -0.93 10.36 -12.74
C ALA A 148 -1.77 9.90 -13.94
N LYS A 149 -2.84 10.63 -14.27
CA LYS A 149 -3.71 10.31 -15.41
C LYS A 149 -3.05 10.59 -16.75
N LYS A 150 -2.14 11.56 -16.83
CA LYS A 150 -1.29 11.78 -18.01
C LYS A 150 -0.35 10.60 -18.23
N VAL A 151 0.28 10.10 -17.16
CA VAL A 151 1.16 8.92 -17.22
C VAL A 151 0.38 7.66 -17.61
N ASP A 152 -0.81 7.44 -17.03
CA ASP A 152 -1.68 6.31 -17.39
C ASP A 152 -1.97 6.28 -18.89
N ARG A 153 -2.28 7.45 -19.49
CA ARG A 153 -2.54 7.57 -20.92
C ARG A 153 -1.29 7.41 -21.78
N SER A 154 -0.11 7.85 -21.30
CA SER A 154 1.12 7.76 -22.08
C SER A 154 1.67 6.34 -22.22
N LEU A 155 1.27 5.41 -21.35
CA LEU A 155 1.69 4.01 -21.42
C LEU A 155 0.97 3.23 -22.54
N GLY A 156 -0.10 3.77 -23.12
CA GLY A 156 -0.86 3.16 -24.21
C GLY A 156 -2.03 2.29 -23.76
N ASP A 157 -2.96 2.01 -24.68
CA ASP A 157 -4.27 1.42 -24.37
C ASP A 157 -4.20 0.03 -23.72
N ALA A 158 -3.19 -0.77 -24.07
CA ALA A 158 -2.98 -2.10 -23.49
C ALA A 158 -2.74 -2.04 -21.97
N TYR A 159 -2.19 -0.93 -21.46
CA TYR A 159 -1.84 -0.75 -20.05
C TYR A 159 -2.83 0.13 -19.29
N SER A 160 -3.77 0.78 -19.98
CA SER A 160 -4.80 1.65 -19.41
C SER A 160 -5.60 0.99 -18.26
N PRO A 161 -6.01 -0.30 -18.34
CA PRO A 161 -6.75 -0.96 -17.26
C PRO A 161 -5.97 -1.07 -15.93
N PHE A 162 -4.63 -1.02 -15.96
CA PHE A 162 -3.81 -1.15 -14.77
C PHE A 162 -3.59 0.16 -14.04
N SER A 163 -3.77 1.30 -14.73
CA SER A 163 -3.62 2.66 -14.16
C SER A 163 -2.31 2.81 -13.35
N PHE A 164 -1.19 2.40 -13.96
CA PHE A 164 0.14 2.38 -13.33
C PHE A 164 0.53 3.73 -12.71
N GLY A 165 0.34 4.84 -13.43
CA GLY A 165 0.62 6.18 -12.94
C GLY A 165 -0.23 6.53 -11.71
N THR A 166 -1.52 6.20 -11.72
CA THR A 166 -2.39 6.39 -10.54
C THR A 166 -1.94 5.57 -9.36
N LYS A 167 -1.70 4.27 -9.55
CA LYS A 167 -1.34 3.38 -8.45
C LYS A 167 0.04 3.75 -7.88
N SER A 168 0.97 4.17 -8.75
CA SER A 168 2.27 4.70 -8.36
C SER A 168 2.14 5.96 -7.51
N ALA A 169 1.32 6.92 -7.95
CA ALA A 169 1.09 8.15 -7.22
C ALA A 169 0.43 7.91 -5.86
N ASN A 170 -0.50 6.95 -5.77
CA ASN A 170 -1.09 6.52 -4.50
C ASN A 170 -0.02 5.95 -3.53
N VAL A 171 0.87 5.08 -3.99
CA VAL A 171 1.97 4.54 -3.16
C VAL A 171 2.88 5.65 -2.65
N ILE A 172 3.25 6.58 -3.53
CA ILE A 172 4.09 7.74 -3.18
C ILE A 172 3.38 8.59 -2.14
N PHE A 173 2.13 8.97 -2.39
CA PHE A 173 1.32 9.77 -1.49
C PHE A 173 1.23 9.11 -0.11
N MET A 174 0.80 7.85 -0.05
CA MET A 174 0.64 7.11 1.20
C MET A 174 1.96 6.97 1.98
N SER A 175 3.10 6.89 1.29
CA SER A 175 4.41 6.75 1.92
C SER A 175 5.07 8.09 2.28
N SER A 176 4.57 9.22 1.77
CA SER A 176 5.20 10.54 1.94
C SER A 176 4.96 11.19 3.30
N PHE A 177 3.90 10.79 4.00
CA PHE A 177 3.51 11.38 5.27
C PHE A 177 4.02 10.58 6.46
N SER A 178 4.36 11.30 7.53
CA SER A 178 4.68 10.76 8.85
C SER A 178 4.55 11.90 9.86
N GLY A 179 4.04 11.59 11.05
CA GLY A 179 3.94 12.52 12.18
C GLY A 179 5.23 12.67 12.97
N GLY A 180 6.27 11.89 12.65
CA GLY A 180 7.62 12.02 13.20
C GLY A 180 8.52 12.99 12.39
N PRO A 181 9.81 13.13 12.79
CA PRO A 181 10.76 14.01 12.09
C PRO A 181 11.11 13.53 10.67
N GLU A 182 10.93 12.25 10.36
CA GLU A 182 11.12 11.72 9.00
C GLU A 182 9.96 12.11 8.09
N ARG A 183 10.16 13.05 7.17
CA ARG A 183 9.19 13.41 6.12
C ARG A 183 9.63 12.81 4.78
N GLY A 184 8.70 12.18 4.05
CA GLY A 184 8.96 11.56 2.74
C GLY A 184 9.27 10.06 2.78
N ALA A 185 9.18 9.41 1.60
CA ALA A 185 9.76 8.09 1.34
C ALA A 185 11.06 8.29 0.56
N GLY A 186 12.14 7.62 0.96
CA GLY A 186 13.40 7.68 0.21
C GLY A 186 13.19 7.16 -1.22
N ILE A 187 13.90 7.74 -2.20
CA ILE A 187 13.76 7.41 -3.64
C ILE A 187 13.88 5.89 -3.87
N ASN A 188 14.77 5.20 -3.16
CA ASN A 188 14.94 3.75 -3.24
C ASN A 188 13.74 2.96 -2.72
N GLU A 189 13.07 3.44 -1.67
CA GLU A 189 11.87 2.81 -1.10
C GLU A 189 10.67 2.97 -2.04
N GLY A 190 10.55 4.13 -2.70
CA GLY A 190 9.54 4.36 -3.74
C GLY A 190 9.73 3.45 -4.94
N VAL A 191 10.94 3.41 -5.52
CA VAL A 191 11.23 2.61 -6.73
C VAL A 191 11.07 1.11 -6.51
N GLN A 192 11.47 0.57 -5.36
CA GLN A 192 11.25 -0.85 -5.04
C GLN A 192 9.77 -1.20 -4.96
N LYS A 193 8.95 -0.36 -4.29
CA LYS A 193 7.49 -0.57 -4.19
C LYS A 193 6.79 -0.44 -5.54
N LEU A 194 7.31 0.39 -6.44
CA LEU A 194 6.80 0.54 -7.82
C LEU A 194 7.07 -0.71 -8.67
N ARG A 195 8.23 -1.36 -8.52
CA ARG A 195 8.51 -2.60 -9.26
C ARG A 195 7.64 -3.78 -8.80
N ALA A 196 7.23 -3.80 -7.53
CA ALA A 196 6.29 -4.79 -7.00
C ALA A 196 4.85 -4.67 -7.54
N PHE A 197 4.56 -3.61 -8.28
CA PHE A 197 3.24 -3.32 -8.80
C PHE A 197 2.88 -4.07 -10.10
N CYS A 198 3.82 -4.76 -10.75
CA CYS A 198 3.64 -5.32 -12.10
C CYS A 198 3.52 -6.85 -12.13
N PRO A 199 2.53 -7.52 -11.50
CA PRO A 199 2.66 -8.91 -11.08
C PRO A 199 2.47 -9.92 -12.22
N ARG A 200 2.53 -9.53 -13.51
CA ARG A 200 2.21 -10.50 -14.57
C ARG A 200 3.03 -10.50 -15.85
N TRP A 201 3.78 -9.48 -16.23
CA TRP A 201 4.52 -9.56 -17.51
C TRP A 201 5.86 -8.82 -17.44
N GLY A 202 6.94 -9.60 -17.48
CA GLY A 202 8.33 -9.18 -17.25
C GLY A 202 8.77 -8.01 -18.14
N ILE A 203 8.81 -6.82 -17.56
CA ILE A 203 9.43 -5.64 -18.15
C ILE A 203 10.44 -5.11 -17.14
N THR A 204 11.73 -5.29 -17.45
CA THR A 204 12.83 -4.54 -16.84
C THR A 204 12.83 -3.12 -17.42
N PRO A 205 12.80 -2.06 -16.60
CA PRO A 205 13.04 -0.71 -17.10
C PRO A 205 14.53 -0.55 -17.44
N THR A 206 14.81 -0.07 -18.65
CA THR A 206 16.11 0.49 -19.07
C THR A 206 16.51 1.67 -18.20
#